data_AF-A0A528D5D1-F1
#
_entry.id   AF-A0A528D5D1-F1
#
_cell.length_a   1.000
_cell.length_b   1.000
_cell.length_c   1.000
_cell.angle_alpha   90.00
_cell.angle_beta   90.00
_cell.angle_gamma   90.00
#
_symmetry.space_group_name_H-M   'P 1'
#
loop_
_entity.id
_entity.type
_entity.pdbx_description
1 polymer ?
#
loop_
_entity_poly.entity_id
_entity_poly.type
_entity_poly.pdbx_seq_one_letter_code
_entity_poly.pdbx_strand_id
1 'polypeptide(L)'
;SIYLGFRNNAAYDRWWEARKLWGQLVFDIRNLARASTGLIGDRVELRGLLMEAIAFCHFLRGLLRRVDATTEARAFIGEEVESAAKLANPPDAMVRRMGERAAALYKAGALDIMGYRILDER
;
A
#
# COMPACT_ATOMS: atom_id res chain seq x y z
N SER A 1 -8.00 -13.46 -39.57
CA SER A 1 -7.12 -14.64 -39.39
C SER A 1 -7.20 -15.12 -37.95
N ILE A 2 -7.13 -16.43 -37.72
CA ILE A 2 -7.21 -17.06 -36.38
C ILE A 2 -6.19 -16.49 -35.38
N TYR A 3 -4.99 -16.12 -35.85
CA TYR A 3 -3.91 -15.54 -35.03
C TYR A 3 -4.26 -14.19 -34.39
N LEU A 4 -5.14 -13.39 -35.00
CA LEU A 4 -5.58 -12.12 -34.42
C LEU A 4 -6.52 -12.35 -33.23
N GLY A 5 -7.37 -13.38 -33.30
CA GLY A 5 -8.27 -13.76 -32.20
C GLY A 5 -7.51 -14.17 -30.94
N PHE A 6 -6.49 -15.03 -31.08
CA PHE A 6 -5.63 -15.44 -29.96
C PHE A 6 -4.89 -14.25 -29.32
N ARG A 7 -4.37 -13.32 -30.12
CA ARG A 7 -3.69 -12.11 -29.63
C ARG A 7 -4.64 -11.17 -28.88
N ASN A 8 -5.86 -10.98 -29.39
CA ASN A 8 -6.84 -10.14 -28.74
C ASN A 8 -7.30 -10.71 -27.39
N ASN A 9 -7.52 -12.03 -27.31
CA ASN A 9 -7.90 -12.68 -26.06
C ASN A 9 -6.80 -12.52 -25.00
N ALA A 10 -5.54 -12.81 -25.35
CA ALA A 10 -4.43 -12.65 -24.40
C ALA A 10 -4.23 -11.19 -23.94
N ALA A 11 -4.42 -10.22 -24.84
CA ALA A 11 -4.35 -8.80 -24.48
C ALA A 11 -5.51 -8.38 -23.56
N TYR A 12 -6.72 -8.87 -23.82
CA TYR A 12 -7.90 -8.63 -22.99
C TYR A 12 -7.72 -9.24 -21.59
N ASP A 13 -7.27 -10.49 -21.50
CA ASP A 13 -7.04 -11.17 -20.23
C ASP A 13 -6.01 -10.42 -19.37
N ARG A 14 -4.91 -9.96 -19.98
CA ARG A 14 -3.89 -9.14 -19.30
C ARG A 14 -4.45 -7.80 -18.81
N TRP A 15 -5.26 -7.14 -19.62
CA TRP A 15 -5.91 -5.88 -19.22
C TRP A 15 -6.89 -6.11 -18.05
N TRP A 16 -7.67 -7.18 -18.12
CA TRP A 16 -8.64 -7.54 -17.09
C TRP A 16 -7.96 -7.95 -15.79
N GLU A 17 -6.87 -8.70 -15.85
CA GLU A 17 -6.03 -9.04 -14.70
C GLU A 17 -5.54 -7.80 -13.97
N ALA A 18 -4.94 -6.83 -14.69
CA ALA A 18 -4.51 -5.57 -14.10
C ALA A 18 -5.68 -4.83 -13.43
N ARG A 19 -6.86 -4.79 -14.05
CA ARG A 19 -8.04 -4.13 -13.47
C ARG A 19 -8.52 -4.80 -12.19
N LYS A 20 -8.45 -6.13 -12.11
CA LYS A 20 -8.76 -6.91 -10.90
C LYS A 20 -7.76 -6.61 -9.77
N LEU A 21 -6.45 -6.62 -10.06
CA LEU A 21 -5.41 -6.31 -9.07
C LEU A 21 -5.57 -4.91 -8.47
N TRP A 22 -5.86 -3.89 -9.29
CA TRP A 22 -6.17 -2.55 -8.78
C TRP A 22 -7.46 -2.49 -7.95
N GLY A 23 -8.47 -3.30 -8.32
CA GLY A 23 -9.71 -3.42 -7.55
C GLY A 23 -9.46 -4.04 -6.17
N GLN A 24 -8.66 -5.10 -6.12
CA GLN A 24 -8.23 -5.77 -4.90
C GLN A 24 -7.46 -4.81 -4.00
N LEU A 25 -6.48 -4.08 -4.55
CA LEU A 25 -5.71 -3.09 -3.78
C LEU A 25 -6.60 -2.03 -3.10
N VAL A 26 -7.61 -1.51 -3.79
CA VAL A 26 -8.56 -0.54 -3.20
C VAL A 26 -9.37 -1.19 -2.06
N PHE A 27 -9.76 -2.45 -2.21
CA PHE A 27 -10.46 -3.20 -1.18
C PHE A 27 -9.57 -3.43 0.05
N ASP A 28 -8.31 -3.81 -0.14
CA ASP A 28 -7.36 -4.08 0.93
C ASP A 28 -7.04 -2.81 1.73
N ILE A 29 -6.79 -1.68 1.06
CA ILE A 29 -6.55 -0.39 1.74
C ILE A 29 -7.78 0.07 2.53
N ARG A 30 -9.00 -0.11 2.00
CA ARG A 30 -10.23 0.22 2.74
C ARG A 30 -10.40 -0.67 3.97
N ASN A 31 -10.04 -1.94 3.83
CA ASN A 31 -10.07 -2.90 4.92
C ASN A 31 -9.05 -2.59 6.00
N LEU A 32 -7.81 -2.26 5.61
CA LEU A 32 -6.76 -1.78 6.50
C LEU A 32 -7.26 -0.57 7.27
N ALA A 33 -7.79 0.44 6.57
CA ALA A 33 -8.27 1.67 7.18
C ALA A 33 -9.43 1.44 8.17
N ARG A 34 -10.38 0.59 7.81
CA ARG A 34 -11.51 0.23 8.68
C ARG A 34 -11.04 -0.51 9.93
N ALA A 35 -10.15 -1.50 9.78
CA ALA A 35 -9.64 -2.29 10.89
C ALA A 35 -8.76 -1.45 11.82
N SER A 36 -7.80 -0.71 11.26
CA SER A 36 -6.88 0.12 12.04
C SER A 36 -7.61 1.21 12.83
N THR A 37 -8.68 1.79 12.29
CA THR A 37 -9.51 2.80 13.00
C THR A 37 -10.15 2.23 14.27
N GLY A 38 -10.50 0.94 14.27
CA GLY A 38 -11.09 0.28 15.45
C GLY A 38 -10.05 -0.28 16.43
N LEU A 39 -8.83 -0.55 15.96
CA LEU A 39 -7.78 -1.23 16.74
C LEU A 39 -6.74 -0.26 17.32
N ILE A 40 -6.43 0.83 16.63
CA ILE A 40 -5.37 1.77 17.02
C ILE A 40 -6.02 2.99 17.67
N GLY A 41 -5.88 3.09 18.99
CA GLY A 41 -6.38 4.23 19.76
C GLY A 41 -5.59 5.53 19.56
N ASP A 42 -4.27 5.41 19.34
CA ASP A 42 -3.41 6.56 19.08
C ASP A 42 -3.66 7.13 17.67
N ARG A 43 -4.16 8.37 17.62
CA ARG A 43 -4.52 9.06 16.38
C ARG A 43 -3.30 9.46 15.55
N VAL A 44 -2.15 9.67 16.17
CA VAL A 44 -0.90 9.98 15.46
C VAL A 44 -0.41 8.74 14.74
N GLU A 45 -0.39 7.60 15.44
CA GLU A 45 0.02 6.31 14.87
C GLU A 45 -0.95 5.82 13.80
N LEU A 46 -2.26 5.92 14.04
CA LEU A 46 -3.28 5.63 13.03
C LEU A 46 -3.09 6.51 11.79
N ARG A 47 -2.87 7.81 11.97
CA ARG A 47 -2.63 8.72 10.86
C ARG A 47 -1.37 8.33 10.10
N GLY A 48 -0.27 8.05 10.80
CA GLY A 48 0.99 7.62 10.20
C GLY A 48 0.82 6.38 9.30
N LEU A 49 0.17 5.34 9.82
CA LEU A 49 -0.14 4.12 9.07
C LEU A 49 -0.93 4.41 7.78
N LEU A 50 -1.97 5.24 7.88
CA LEU A 50 -2.83 5.56 6.72
C LEU A 50 -2.11 6.44 5.69
N MET A 51 -1.24 7.35 6.14
CA MET A 51 -0.44 8.16 5.23
C MET A 51 0.59 7.31 4.49
N GLU A 52 1.19 6.31 5.15
CA GLU A 52 2.10 5.33 4.53
C GLU A 52 1.36 4.50 3.46
N ALA A 53 0.12 4.07 3.72
CA ALA A 53 -0.71 3.37 2.74
C ALA A 53 -1.04 4.23 1.49
N ILE A 54 -1.21 5.55 1.66
CA ILE A 54 -1.42 6.47 0.53
C ILE A 54 -0.10 6.70 -0.23
N ALA A 55 1.02 6.89 0.47
CA ALA A 55 2.34 7.01 -0.14
C ALA A 55 2.70 5.76 -0.96
N PHE A 56 2.36 4.56 -0.46
CA PHE A 56 2.46 3.30 -1.21
C PHE A 56 1.78 3.40 -2.58
N CYS A 57 0.55 3.92 -2.63
CA CYS A 57 -0.21 4.07 -3.88
C CYS A 57 0.48 5.02 -4.87
N HIS A 58 1.02 6.14 -4.37
CA HIS A 58 1.74 7.09 -5.20
C HIS A 58 3.03 6.49 -5.77
N PHE A 59 3.83 5.83 -4.93
CA PHE A 59 5.04 5.15 -5.38
C PHE A 59 4.72 4.01 -6.35
N LEU A 60 3.68 3.20 -6.10
CA LEU A 60 3.31 2.09 -6.99
C LEU A 60 2.88 2.61 -8.36
N ARG A 61 2.06 3.67 -8.38
CA ARG A 61 1.69 4.38 -9.62
C ARG A 61 2.93 4.92 -10.34
N GLY A 62 3.84 5.57 -9.62
CA GLY A 62 5.09 6.10 -10.15
C GLY A 62 5.94 5.01 -10.81
N LEU A 63 6.16 3.91 -10.09
CA LEU A 63 6.91 2.74 -10.56
C LEU A 63 6.30 2.14 -11.84
N LEU A 64 4.98 1.89 -11.86
CA LEU A 64 4.29 1.28 -13.01
C LEU A 64 4.24 2.20 -14.23
N ARG A 65 4.21 3.51 -14.03
CA ARG A 65 4.18 4.51 -15.11
C ARG A 65 5.57 5.04 -15.49
N ARG A 66 6.61 4.66 -14.74
CA ARG A 66 7.98 5.17 -14.89
C ARG A 66 8.05 6.70 -14.77
N VAL A 67 7.35 7.24 -13.77
CA VAL A 67 7.36 8.68 -13.44
C VAL A 67 7.77 8.87 -11.99
N ASP A 68 8.43 9.99 -11.71
CA ASP A 68 8.71 10.39 -10.34
C ASP A 68 7.39 10.77 -9.64
N ALA A 69 7.12 10.11 -8.52
CA ALA A 69 5.94 10.33 -7.68
C ALA A 69 6.32 10.89 -6.29
N THR A 70 7.57 11.32 -6.11
CA THR A 70 8.11 11.83 -4.85
C THR A 70 7.35 13.06 -4.39
N THR A 71 6.98 13.97 -5.29
CA THR A 71 6.22 15.18 -4.96
C THR A 71 4.85 14.85 -4.37
N GLU A 72 4.10 13.93 -4.99
CA GLU A 72 2.79 13.54 -4.48
C GLU A 72 2.88 12.72 -3.19
N ALA A 73 3.88 11.84 -3.06
CA ALA A 73 4.10 11.08 -1.82
C ALA A 73 4.53 11.98 -0.65
N ARG A 74 5.28 13.06 -0.90
CA ARG A 74 5.73 14.03 0.12
C ARG A 74 4.58 14.62 0.92
N ALA A 75 3.44 14.84 0.28
CA ALA A 75 2.25 15.39 0.95
C ALA A 75 1.75 14.50 2.11
N PHE A 76 2.12 13.22 2.14
CA PHE A 76 1.66 12.24 3.11
C PHE A 76 2.73 11.85 4.13
N ILE A 77 3.98 11.66 3.70
CA ILE A 77 5.08 11.19 4.57
C ILE A 77 6.17 12.24 4.84
N GLY A 78 5.99 13.48 4.36
CA GLY A 78 6.89 14.59 4.64
C GLY A 78 8.30 14.37 4.11
N GLU A 79 9.30 14.78 4.90
CA GLU A 79 10.72 14.72 4.51
C GLU A 79 11.25 13.29 4.32
N GLU A 80 10.64 12.31 4.97
CA GLU A 80 11.00 10.90 4.84
C GLU A 80 10.77 10.34 3.43
N VAL A 81 10.07 11.09 2.57
CA VAL A 81 9.91 10.73 1.16
C VAL A 81 11.25 10.59 0.44
N GLU A 82 12.25 11.40 0.81
CA GLU A 82 13.54 11.43 0.11
C GLU A 82 14.36 10.16 0.36
N SER A 83 14.30 9.63 1.59
CA SER A 83 14.96 8.37 1.92
C SER A 83 14.21 7.19 1.31
N ALA A 84 12.87 7.22 1.33
CA ALA A 84 12.04 6.19 0.73
C ALA A 84 12.22 6.09 -0.79
N ALA A 85 12.24 7.23 -1.49
CA ALA A 85 12.38 7.29 -2.95
C ALA A 85 13.73 6.76 -3.47
N LYS A 86 14.78 6.77 -2.63
CA LYS A 86 16.11 6.25 -2.96
C LYS A 86 16.24 4.74 -2.84
N LEU A 87 15.26 4.06 -2.23
CA LEU A 87 15.28 2.61 -2.11
C LEU A 87 14.99 1.95 -3.46
N ALA A 88 15.51 0.73 -3.65
CA ALA A 88 15.31 -0.02 -4.90
C ALA A 88 13.83 -0.28 -5.21
N ASN A 89 12.99 -0.38 -4.17
CA ASN A 89 11.54 -0.56 -4.29
C ASN A 89 10.82 0.36 -3.28
N PRO A 90 10.54 1.62 -3.65
CA PRO A 90 9.86 2.59 -2.77
C PRO A 90 8.46 2.16 -2.31
N PRO A 91 7.61 1.51 -3.15
CA PRO A 91 6.34 0.95 -2.67
C PRO A 91 6.54 -0.07 -1.53
N ASP A 92 7.42 -1.06 -1.73
CA ASP A 92 7.70 -2.07 -0.70
C ASP A 92 8.21 -1.45 0.61
N ALA A 93 8.98 -0.37 0.52
CA ALA A 93 9.42 0.36 1.70
C ALA A 93 8.25 0.90 2.55
N MET A 94 7.15 1.32 1.92
CA MET A 94 5.96 1.77 2.64
C MET A 94 5.25 0.61 3.34
N VAL A 95 5.20 -0.57 2.70
CA VAL A 95 4.62 -1.78 3.31
C VAL A 95 5.44 -2.19 4.54
N ARG A 96 6.77 -2.20 4.44
CA ARG A 96 7.65 -2.49 5.57
C ARG A 96 7.46 -1.53 6.73
N ARG A 97 7.38 -0.21 6.45
CA ARG A 97 7.11 0.80 7.48
C ARG A 97 5.77 0.60 8.19
N MET A 98 4.72 0.27 7.44
CA MET A 98 3.42 -0.06 8.03
C MET A 98 3.51 -1.27 8.97
N GLY A 99 4.24 -2.31 8.57
CA GLY A 99 4.50 -3.49 9.40
C GLY A 99 5.31 -3.17 10.65
N GLU A 100 6.38 -2.38 10.52
CA GLU A 100 7.20 -1.91 11.65
C GLU A 100 6.38 -1.11 12.66
N ARG A 101 5.49 -0.24 12.17
CA ARG A 101 4.55 0.52 13.01
C ARG A 101 3.58 -0.38 13.76
N ALA A 102 2.95 -1.33 13.06
CA ALA A 102 2.05 -2.30 13.68
C ALA A 102 2.78 -3.14 14.75
N ALA A 103 4.02 -3.56 14.45
CA ALA A 103 4.86 -4.32 15.39
C ALA A 103 5.28 -3.48 16.61
N ALA A 104 5.57 -2.19 16.43
CA ALA A 104 5.86 -1.28 17.53
C ALA A 104 4.66 -1.10 18.46
N LEU A 105 3.46 -0.91 17.90
CA LEU A 105 2.21 -0.83 18.66
C LEU A 105 1.93 -2.12 19.46
N TYR A 106 2.17 -3.28 18.85
CA TYR A 106 2.05 -4.56 19.52
C TYR A 106 3.04 -4.69 20.69
N LYS A 107 4.32 -4.40 20.47
CA LYS A 107 5.36 -4.44 21.52
C LYS A 107 5.09 -3.47 22.66
N ALA A 108 4.46 -2.33 22.37
CA ALA A 108 4.07 -1.34 23.37
C ALA A 108 2.78 -1.71 24.14
N GLY A 109 2.10 -2.81 23.78
CA GLY A 109 0.83 -3.21 24.38
C GLY A 109 -0.37 -2.35 23.94
N ALA A 110 -0.19 -1.46 22.96
CA ALA A 110 -1.24 -0.63 22.38
C ALA A 110 -2.08 -1.38 21.33
N LEU A 111 -1.58 -2.52 20.85
CA LEU A 111 -2.27 -3.44 19.96
C LEU A 111 -2.15 -4.85 20.52
N ASP A 112 -3.26 -5.57 20.62
CA ASP A 112 -3.27 -6.96 21.08
C ASP A 112 -2.87 -7.94 19.95
N ILE A 113 -2.67 -9.21 20.29
CA ILE A 113 -2.23 -10.22 19.31
C ILE A 113 -3.27 -10.44 18.20
N MET A 114 -4.57 -10.36 18.54
CA MET A 114 -5.64 -10.52 17.55
C MET A 114 -5.71 -9.31 16.63
N GLY A 115 -5.60 -8.10 17.16
CA GLY A 115 -5.51 -6.87 16.39
C GLY A 115 -4.30 -6.85 15.46
N TYR A 116 -3.14 -7.28 15.94
CA TYR A 116 -1.93 -7.41 15.12
C TYR A 116 -2.14 -8.39 13.95
N ARG A 117 -2.69 -9.58 14.24
CA ARG A 117 -3.00 -10.58 13.20
C ARG A 117 -3.99 -10.04 12.15
N ILE A 118 -5.02 -9.31 12.58
CA ILE A 118 -6.00 -8.71 11.66
C ILE A 118 -5.35 -7.70 10.70
N LEU A 119 -4.31 -6.98 11.14
CA LEU A 119 -3.59 -6.03 10.30
C LEU A 119 -2.56 -6.69 9.37
N ASP A 120 -1.98 -7.83 9.77
CA ASP A 120 -0.93 -8.54 9.03
C ASP A 120 -1.47 -9.55 7.99
N GLU A 121 -2.57 -10.24 8.29
CA GLU A 121 -3.16 -11.27 7.42
C GLU A 121 -4.05 -10.70 6.28
N ARG A 122 -3.99 -9.39 6.02
CA ARG A 122 -4.85 -8.71 5.04
C ARG A 122 -4.09 -8.13 3.86
#